data_AF-A0A392PTJ6-F1
#
_entry.id   AF-A0A392PTJ6-F1
#
_cell.length_a   1.000
_cell.length_b   1.000
_cell.length_c   1.000
_cell.angle_alpha   90.00
_cell.angle_beta   90.00
_cell.angle_gamma   90.00
#
_symmetry.space_group_name_H-M   'P 1'
#
loop_
_entity.id
_entity.type
_entity.pdbx_description
1 polymer ?
#
loop_
_entity_poly.entity_id
_entity_poly.type
_entity_poly.pdbx_seq_one_letter_code
_entity_poly.pdbx_strand_id
1 'polypeptide(L)'
;VFKHYFEELEEESLRDNFVVVYELLDEIMDFGYPQYTEAKILSEFIKTDAYRMEVTQRPPMAVTNAVFLDVVESVNILVNSNGQIIRSDVVGALKMRTYLRFALYFP
;
A
#
# COMPACT_ATOMS: atom_id res chain seq x y z
N VAL A 1 5.18 -1.88 3.87
CA VAL A 1 6.22 -1.99 2.83
C VAL A 1 6.30 -3.40 2.28
N PHE A 2 6.63 -4.44 3.05
CA PHE A 2 6.79 -5.81 2.51
C PHE A 2 5.59 -6.37 1.72
N LYS A 3 4.35 -6.18 2.20
CA LYS A 3 3.14 -6.57 1.43
C LYS A 3 3.01 -5.87 0.07
N HIS A 4 3.68 -4.74 -0.14
CA HIS A 4 3.72 -4.06 -1.44
C HIS A 4 4.69 -4.73 -2.41
N TYR A 5 5.79 -5.29 -1.92
CA TYR A 5 6.82 -5.95 -2.72
C TYR A 5 6.51 -7.42 -2.99
N PHE A 6 5.96 -8.12 -1.99
CA PHE A 6 5.76 -9.57 -2.04
C PHE A 6 4.29 -10.00 -2.20
N GLU A 7 3.36 -9.05 -2.18
CA GLU A 7 1.90 -9.25 -2.18
C GLU A 7 1.39 -9.95 -0.92
N GLU A 8 1.86 -11.17 -0.68
CA GLU A 8 1.70 -11.94 0.55
C GLU A 8 3.04 -12.02 1.30
N LEU A 9 2.98 -11.99 2.64
CA LEU A 9 4.17 -12.05 3.49
C LEU A 9 4.24 -13.42 4.14
N GLU A 10 4.91 -14.34 3.44
CA GLU A 10 5.15 -15.70 3.92
C GLU A 10 6.65 -15.99 4.04
N GLU A 11 7.00 -17.06 4.76
CA GLU A 11 8.40 -17.43 4.95
C GLU A 11 9.10 -17.73 3.62
N GLU A 12 8.39 -18.38 2.69
CA GLU A 12 8.88 -18.68 1.34
C GLU A 12 9.18 -17.40 0.56
N SER A 13 8.26 -16.42 0.59
CA SER A 13 8.44 -15.12 -0.06
C SER A 13 9.68 -14.37 0.45
N LEU A 14 9.99 -14.49 1.75
CA LEU A 14 11.19 -13.88 2.34
C LEU A 14 12.48 -14.62 1.96
N ARG A 15 12.43 -15.96 1.90
CA ARG A 15 13.58 -16.78 1.50
C ARG A 15 13.95 -16.54 0.03
N ASP A 16 12.95 -16.47 -0.84
CA ASP A 16 13.15 -16.30 -2.28
C ASP A 16 13.59 -14.88 -2.64
N ASN A 17 13.22 -13.88 -1.83
CA ASN A 17 13.53 -12.47 -2.08
C ASN A 17 14.52 -11.87 -1.06
N PHE A 18 15.39 -12.70 -0.44
CA PHE A 18 16.25 -12.27 0.65
C PHE A 18 17.13 -11.05 0.31
N VAL A 19 17.59 -10.93 -0.95
CA VAL A 19 18.36 -9.78 -1.43
C VAL A 19 17.56 -8.49 -1.34
N VAL A 20 16.30 -8.51 -1.83
CA VAL A 20 15.38 -7.36 -1.77
C VAL A 20 15.05 -6.99 -0.33
N VAL A 21 14.92 -7.98 0.55
CA VAL A 21 14.66 -7.73 1.99
C VAL A 21 15.83 -6.97 2.62
N TYR A 22 17.07 -7.33 2.32
CA TYR A 22 18.23 -6.61 2.86
C TYR A 22 18.34 -5.19 2.31
N GLU A 23 18.13 -4.98 1.00
CA GLU A 23 18.09 -3.64 0.41
C GLU A 23 16.98 -2.78 1.04
N LEU A 24 15.79 -3.36 1.25
CA LEU A 24 14.69 -2.68 1.94
C LEU A 24 15.07 -2.23 3.35
N LEU A 25 15.72 -3.09 4.13
CA LEU A 25 16.06 -2.77 5.51
C LEU A 25 17.11 -1.65 5.61
N ASP A 26 18.10 -1.65 4.72
CA ASP A 26 19.14 -0.62 4.64
C ASP A 26 18.55 0.76 4.27
N GLU A 27 17.63 0.79 3.31
CA GLU A 27 16.98 2.05 2.88
C GLU A 27 15.88 2.53 3.85
N ILE A 28 15.21 1.63 4.57
CA ILE A 28 14.19 2.00 5.56
C ILE A 28 14.84 2.58 6.82
N MET A 29 16.01 2.08 7.21
CA MET A 29 16.63 2.38 8.50
C MET A 29 18.12 2.64 8.38
N ASP A 30 18.54 3.84 8.74
CA ASP A 30 19.95 4.20 8.83
C ASP A 30 20.32 4.48 10.29
N PHE A 31 21.37 3.84 10.80
CA PHE A 31 21.83 3.92 12.21
C PHE A 31 20.71 3.71 13.27
N GLY A 32 19.70 2.91 12.97
CA GLY A 32 18.57 2.66 13.89
C GLY A 32 17.44 3.69 13.81
N TYR A 33 17.54 4.69 12.94
CA TYR A 33 16.52 5.71 12.71
C TYR A 33 15.77 5.44 11.40
N PRO A 34 14.44 5.33 11.42
CA PRO A 34 13.66 5.20 10.18
C PRO A 34 13.80 6.44 9.30
N GLN A 35 14.14 6.27 8.02
CA GLN A 35 14.19 7.36 7.03
C GLN A 35 12.97 7.33 6.11
N TYR A 36 12.88 6.35 5.20
CA TYR A 36 11.78 6.23 4.25
C TYR A 36 10.93 5.00 4.54
N THR A 37 9.62 5.21 4.75
CA THR A 37 8.67 4.11 5.00
C THR A 37 7.62 3.95 3.90
N GLU A 38 7.70 4.78 2.85
CA GLU A 38 6.79 4.75 1.72
C GLU A 38 7.29 3.79 0.63
N ALA A 39 6.54 2.72 0.39
CA ALA A 39 6.95 1.67 -0.55
C ALA A 39 7.16 2.16 -1.99
N LYS A 40 6.43 3.19 -2.42
CA LYS A 40 6.59 3.79 -3.75
C LYS A 40 7.94 4.48 -3.91
N ILE A 41 8.35 5.24 -2.89
CA ILE A 41 9.63 5.94 -2.88
C ILE A 41 10.77 4.92 -2.83
N LEU A 42 10.67 3.94 -1.91
CA LEU A 42 11.65 2.86 -1.79
C LEU A 42 11.81 2.02 -3.07
N SER A 43 10.76 1.92 -3.90
CA SER A 43 10.81 1.17 -5.16
C SER A 43 11.70 1.82 -6.21
N GLU A 44 12.00 3.11 -6.06
CA GLU A 44 12.93 3.84 -6.94
C GLU A 44 14.40 3.65 -6.52
N PHE A 45 14.67 3.21 -5.29
CA PHE A 45 16.02 3.05 -4.74
C PHE A 45 16.52 1.59 -4.75
N ILE A 46 15.60 0.63 -4.78
CA ILE A 46 15.90 -0.81 -4.83
C ILE A 46 16.21 -1.22 -6.27
N LYS A 47 17.35 -1.88 -6.46
CA LYS A 47 17.88 -2.20 -7.81
C LYS A 47 17.49 -3.59 -8.28
N THR A 48 17.05 -4.43 -7.36
CA THR A 48 16.72 -5.83 -7.63
C THR A 48 15.20 -6.00 -7.80
N ASP A 49 14.77 -6.55 -8.93
CA ASP A 49 13.36 -6.89 -9.15
C ASP A 49 12.93 -8.01 -8.19
N ALA A 50 11.92 -7.74 -7.36
CA ALA A 50 11.30 -8.76 -6.52
C ALA A 50 10.54 -9.76 -7.38
N TYR A 51 10.69 -11.06 -7.10
CA TYR A 51 9.90 -12.08 -7.75
C TYR A 51 8.45 -11.99 -7.26
N ARG A 52 7.56 -11.45 -8.11
CA ARG A 52 6.13 -11.33 -7.83
C ARG A 52 5.41 -12.52 -8.43
N MET A 53 4.64 -13.25 -7.63
CA MET A 53 3.71 -14.24 -8.16
C MET A 53 2.70 -13.51 -9.06
N GLU A 54 2.61 -13.92 -10.33
CA GLU A 54 1.86 -13.17 -11.34
C GLU A 54 0.36 -13.11 -11.02
N VAL A 55 -0.12 -11.95 -10.58
CA VAL A 55 -1.54 -11.61 -10.59
C VAL A 55 -1.85 -10.81 -11.86
N THR A 56 -2.74 -11.35 -12.68
CA THR A 56 -3.22 -10.81 -13.97
C THR A 56 -3.36 -9.28 -13.96
N GLN A 57 -2.54 -8.60 -14.78
CA GLN A 57 -2.55 -7.16 -14.94
C GLN A 57 -3.89 -6.68 -15.53
N ARG A 58 -4.50 -5.67 -14.89
CA ARG A 58 -5.65 -4.93 -15.45
C ARG A 58 -5.17 -4.06 -16.61
N PRO A 59 -5.99 -3.87 -17.66
CA PRO A 59 -5.59 -3.19 -18.90
C PRO A 59 -5.14 -1.74 -18.64
N PRO A 60 -4.28 -1.18 -19.51
CA PRO A 60 -3.75 0.17 -19.35
C PRO A 60 -4.90 1.19 -19.45
N MET A 61 -5.09 1.99 -18.41
CA MET A 61 -6.02 3.12 -18.44
C MET A 61 -5.47 4.21 -19.37
N ALA A 62 -6.24 4.54 -20.40
CA ALA A 62 -5.92 5.54 -21.41
C ALA A 62 -5.77 6.96 -20.82
N VAL A 63 -4.65 7.61 -21.12
CA VAL A 63 -4.36 9.04 -21.42
C VAL A 63 -5.21 10.17 -20.78
N THR A 64 -5.82 9.99 -19.61
CA THR A 64 -6.67 11.02 -18.99
C THR A 64 -6.33 11.23 -17.53
N ASN A 65 -6.30 12.49 -17.11
CA ASN A 65 -6.20 12.86 -15.69
C ASN A 65 -7.47 12.41 -14.98
N ALA A 66 -7.36 11.38 -14.16
CA ALA A 66 -8.52 10.78 -13.50
C ALA A 66 -8.27 10.65 -11.99
N VAL A 67 -9.31 10.97 -11.22
CA VAL A 67 -9.34 10.80 -9.77
C VAL A 67 -10.52 9.93 -9.43
N PHE A 68 -10.26 8.82 -8.75
CA PHE A 68 -11.28 7.93 -8.21
C PHE A 68 -11.31 8.10 -6.70
N LEU A 69 -12.51 8.28 -6.14
CA LEU A 69 -12.73 8.37 -4.70
C LEU A 69 -13.71 7.28 -4.27
N ASP A 70 -13.26 6.42 -3.37
CA ASP A 70 -14.11 5.43 -2.70
C ASP A 70 -14.42 5.93 -1.29
N VAL A 71 -15.70 6.12 -0.98
CA VAL A 71 -16.18 6.39 0.39
C VAL A 71 -16.47 5.05 1.06
N VAL A 72 -15.72 4.72 2.12
CA VAL A 72 -15.87 3.48 2.87
C VAL A 72 -16.32 3.81 4.28
N GLU A 73 -17.47 3.28 4.70
CA GLU A 73 -17.99 3.46 6.06
C GLU A 73 -18.08 2.11 6.76
N SER A 74 -17.51 2.01 7.95
CA SER A 74 -17.58 0.84 8.82
C SER A 74 -18.43 1.17 10.04
N VAL A 75 -19.59 0.52 10.15
CA VAL A 75 -20.50 0.70 11.28
C VAL A 75 -20.17 -0.33 12.36
N ASN A 76 -19.75 0.14 13.53
CA ASN A 76 -19.50 -0.69 14.70
C ASN A 76 -20.74 -0.68 15.59
N ILE A 77 -21.38 -1.84 15.80
CA ILE A 77 -22.54 -1.99 16.67
C ILE A 77 -22.26 -3.08 17.71
N LEU A 78 -22.49 -2.76 18.98
CA LEU A 78 -22.48 -3.71 20.08
C LEU A 78 -23.86 -3.76 20.74
N VAL A 79 -24.45 -4.95 20.81
CA VAL A 79 -25.78 -5.18 21.41
C VAL A 79 -25.63 -6.20 22.54
N ASN A 80 -26.29 -5.96 23.68
CA ASN A 80 -26.31 -6.93 24.78
C ASN A 80 -27.37 -8.03 24.55
N SER A 81 -27.35 -9.06 25.38
CA SER A 81 -28.34 -10.16 25.35
C SER A 81 -29.79 -9.71 25.57
N ASN A 82 -29.99 -8.53 26.14
CA ASN A 82 -31.32 -7.94 26.37
C ASN A 82 -31.82 -7.13 25.16
N GLY A 83 -31.05 -7.10 24.06
CA GLY A 83 -31.40 -6.36 22.84
C GLY A 83 -31.12 -4.86 22.89
N GLN A 84 -30.41 -4.37 23.92
CA GLN A 84 -30.03 -2.96 24.04
C GLN A 84 -28.70 -2.68 23.33
N ILE A 85 -28.63 -1.56 22.62
CA ILE A 85 -27.41 -1.08 21.98
C ILE A 85 -26.49 -0.51 23.05
N ILE A 86 -25.32 -1.12 23.23
CA ILE A 86 -24.26 -0.66 24.13
C ILE A 86 -23.37 0.35 23.41
N ARG A 87 -23.09 0.13 22.12
CA ARG A 87 -22.21 0.98 21.32
C ARG A 87 -22.70 1.06 19.89
N SER A 88 -22.67 2.26 19.33
CA SER A 88 -22.93 2.53 17.91
C SER A 88 -22.05 3.70 17.47
N ASP A 89 -21.07 3.41 16.61
CA ASP A 89 -20.25 4.43 15.98
C ASP A 89 -19.94 4.05 14.53
N VAL A 90 -19.60 5.07 13.73
CA VAL A 90 -19.24 4.92 12.33
C VAL A 90 -17.82 5.39 12.14
N VAL A 91 -16.98 4.53 11.55
CA VAL A 91 -15.62 4.86 11.12
C VAL A 91 -15.64 4.99 9.60
N GLY A 92 -15.57 6.23 9.11
CA GLY A 92 -15.48 6.54 7.69
C GLY A 92 -14.03 6.70 7.21
N ALA A 93 -13.75 6.28 5.99
CA ALA A 93 -12.49 6.50 5.29
C ALA A 93 -12.74 6.86 3.82
N LEU A 94 -12.08 7.92 3.34
CA LEU A 94 -12.05 8.28 1.94
C LEU A 94 -10.78 7.71 1.32
N LYS A 95 -10.91 6.74 0.40
CA LYS A 95 -9.77 6.16 -0.33
C LYS A 95 -9.69 6.81 -1.70
N MET A 96 -8.60 7.52 -1.97
CA MET A 96 -8.38 8.19 -3.24
C MET A 96 -7.38 7.39 -4.09
N ARG A 97 -7.69 7.18 -5.37
CA ARG A 97 -6.75 6.68 -6.38
C ARG A 97 -6.61 7.72 -7.48
N THR A 98 -5.39 8.21 -7.64
CA THR A 98 -5.09 9.37 -8.48
C THR A 98 -4.19 8.96 -9.62
N TYR A 99 -4.60 9.27 -10.84
CA TYR A 99 -3.82 9.11 -12.06
C TYR A 99 -3.69 10.49 -12.71
N LEU A 100 -2.77 11.31 -12.20
CA LEU A 100 -2.49 12.65 -12.72
C LEU A 100 -1.15 12.64 -13.45
N ARG A 101 -1.11 13.24 -14.65
CA ARG A 101 0.15 13.48 -15.35
C ARG A 101 0.82 14.72 -14.78
N PHE A 102 2.09 14.59 -14.40
CA PHE A 102 2.94 15.74 -14.07
C PHE A 102 3.11 16.58 -15.33
N ALA A 103 2.50 17.77 -15.39
CA ALA A 103 2.85 18.74 -16.41
C ALA A 103 4.14 19.41 -15.97
N LEU A 104 5.27 19.00 -16.55
CA LEU A 104 6.48 19.82 -16.52
C LEU A 104 6.18 21.09 -17.32
N TYR A 105 5.70 22.12 -16.62
CA TYR A 105 5.82 23.50 -17.08
C TYR A 105 7.30 23.87 -16.95
N PHE A 106 8.07 23.64 -18.01
CA PHE A 106 9.34 24.35 -18.20
C PHE A 106 9.04 25.64 -18.98
N PRO A 107 9.44 26.82 -18.48
CA PRO A 107 9.41 28.06 -19.26
C PRO A 107 10.43 28.05 -20.41
#